data_AF-A0A1L9TMY5-F1
#
_entry.id   AF-A0A1L9TMY5-F1
#
_cell.length_a   1.000
_cell.length_b   1.000
_cell.length_c   1.000
_cell.angle_alpha   90.00
_cell.angle_beta   90.00
_cell.angle_gamma   90.00
#
_symmetry.space_group_name_H-M   'P 1'
#
loop_
_entity.id
_entity.type
_entity.pdbx_description
1 polymer ?
#
loop_
_entity_poly.entity_id
_entity_poly.type
_entity_poly.pdbx_seq_one_letter_code
_entity_poly.pdbx_strand_id
1 'polypeptide(L)'
;MPTVTGEIAVMLDVLGYRQGDSRNLEAIVLVGPVMEVDEFDLDDGLKSTHFSFKRTGTDLAFENDILQMIMVRTQPDSQDGTYGLYPRPAALVDGLSSTASRAEVTAFLGDPERAGPNFDRYKVNGRYLHFEFDMNSRVTRISALLEPV
;
A
#
# COMPACT_ATOMS: atom_id res chain seq x y z
N MET A 1 -16.63 -10.88 1.59
CA MET A 1 -15.46 -10.08 1.19
C MET A 1 -14.39 -11.04 0.72
N PRO A 2 -13.71 -10.76 -0.40
CA PRO A 2 -12.55 -11.53 -0.82
C PRO A 2 -11.45 -11.51 0.25
N THR A 3 -10.67 -12.58 0.30
CA THR A 3 -9.46 -12.69 1.10
C THR A 3 -8.28 -12.79 0.16
N VAL A 4 -7.22 -12.05 0.43
CA VAL A 4 -5.94 -12.11 -0.29
C VAL A 4 -4.84 -12.67 0.60
N THR A 5 -3.87 -13.33 -0.01
CA THR A 5 -2.64 -13.82 0.63
C THR A 5 -1.42 -13.23 -0.07
N GLY A 6 -0.23 -13.50 0.47
CA GLY A 6 1.02 -12.89 0.06
C GLY A 6 1.47 -11.81 1.06
N GLU A 7 2.51 -11.06 0.70
CA GLU A 7 3.10 -10.04 1.56
C GLU A 7 2.15 -8.86 1.83
N ILE A 8 1.16 -8.63 0.95
CA ILE A 8 0.12 -7.63 1.18
C ILE A 8 -0.76 -7.97 2.40
N ALA A 9 -0.92 -9.25 2.75
CA ALA A 9 -1.71 -9.64 3.91
C ALA A 9 -1.04 -9.18 5.22
N VAL A 10 0.29 -9.28 5.30
CA VAL A 10 1.08 -8.72 6.40
C VAL A 10 0.88 -7.21 6.48
N MET A 11 0.89 -6.53 5.34
CA MET A 11 0.67 -5.07 5.28
C MET A 11 -0.73 -4.68 5.77
N LEU A 12 -1.77 -5.47 5.46
CA LEU A 12 -3.13 -5.24 5.93
C LEU A 12 -3.28 -5.49 7.43
N ASP A 13 -2.60 -6.52 7.95
CA ASP A 13 -2.69 -6.95 9.35
C ASP A 13 -2.06 -5.96 10.34
N VAL A 14 -1.03 -5.22 9.91
CA VAL A 14 -0.34 -4.23 10.76
C VAL A 14 -1.04 -2.87 10.84
N LEU A 15 -2.03 -2.62 9.98
CA LEU A 15 -2.79 -1.37 9.98
C LEU A 15 -3.52 -1.16 11.32
N GLY A 16 -3.46 0.06 11.83
CA GLY A 16 -4.10 0.46 13.09
C GLY A 16 -3.20 0.35 14.33
N TYR A 17 -1.99 -0.19 14.20
CA TYR A 17 -1.03 -0.17 15.31
C TYR A 17 -0.27 1.15 15.41
N ARG A 18 0.16 1.47 16.63
CA ARG A 18 0.92 2.68 16.91
C ARG A 18 2.35 2.59 16.38
N GLN A 19 2.93 3.72 16.03
CA GLN A 19 4.35 3.86 15.73
C GLN A 19 5.17 3.32 16.91
N GLY A 20 6.17 2.48 16.61
CA GLY A 20 6.98 1.79 17.62
C GLY A 20 6.40 0.46 18.13
N ASP A 21 5.18 0.09 17.74
CA ASP A 21 4.66 -1.25 18.02
C ASP A 21 5.47 -2.32 17.27
N SER A 22 5.83 -3.42 17.95
CA SER A 22 6.66 -4.47 17.37
C SER A 22 6.01 -5.17 16.19
N ARG A 23 4.67 -5.12 16.06
CA ARG A 23 3.96 -5.70 14.90
C ARG A 23 4.28 -4.96 13.61
N ASN A 24 4.55 -3.66 13.67
CA ASN A 24 4.96 -2.89 12.49
C ASN A 24 6.33 -3.35 11.93
N LEU A 25 7.15 -4.03 12.75
CA LEU A 25 8.41 -4.61 12.28
C LEU A 25 8.18 -5.69 11.21
N GLU A 26 7.04 -6.37 11.22
CA GLU A 26 6.72 -7.39 10.22
C GLU A 26 6.68 -6.79 8.81
N ALA A 27 6.06 -5.61 8.64
CA ALA A 27 6.06 -4.90 7.37
C ALA A 27 7.45 -4.32 7.03
N ILE A 28 8.17 -3.78 8.01
CA ILE A 28 9.50 -3.19 7.80
C ILE A 28 10.51 -4.25 7.33
N VAL A 29 10.44 -5.48 7.86
CA VAL A 29 11.30 -6.59 7.45
C VAL A 29 11.13 -6.92 5.96
N LEU A 30 9.93 -6.73 5.40
CA LEU A 30 9.67 -6.98 3.98
C LEU A 30 10.41 -5.97 3.08
N VAL A 31 10.52 -4.72 3.51
CA VAL A 31 11.02 -3.60 2.69
C VAL A 31 12.45 -3.18 3.02
N GLY A 32 13.02 -3.72 4.09
CA GLY A 32 14.38 -3.46 4.55
C GLY A 32 14.47 -2.25 5.48
N PRO A 33 15.62 -2.07 6.17
CA PRO A 33 15.72 -1.14 7.30
C PRO A 33 16.05 0.31 6.91
N VAL A 34 16.31 0.58 5.63
CA VAL A 34 16.77 1.90 5.18
C VAL A 34 15.56 2.74 4.78
N MET A 35 15.15 3.63 5.67
CA MET A 35 14.06 4.58 5.47
C MET A 35 14.49 6.02 5.72
N GLU A 36 13.82 6.94 5.04
CA GLU A 36 13.78 8.35 5.41
C GLU A 36 12.51 8.58 6.26
N VAL A 37 12.58 9.50 7.23
CA VAL A 37 11.44 9.83 8.09
C VAL A 37 11.15 11.31 7.94
N ASP A 38 9.93 11.62 7.52
CA ASP A 38 9.42 12.97 7.40
C ASP A 38 8.21 13.16 8.32
N GLU A 39 8.16 14.29 9.02
CA GLU A 39 7.04 14.68 9.88
C GLU A 39 6.35 15.91 9.31
N PHE A 40 5.02 15.88 9.29
CA PHE A 40 4.17 16.95 8.80
C PHE A 40 3.14 17.31 9.86
N ASP A 41 3.03 18.60 10.18
CA ASP A 41 1.89 19.12 10.91
C ASP A 41 0.71 19.23 9.93
N LEU A 42 -0.36 18.51 10.23
CA LEU A 42 -1.63 18.60 9.51
C LEU A 42 -2.51 19.68 10.18
N ASP A 43 -3.57 20.09 9.49
CA ASP A 43 -4.57 20.97 10.07
C ASP A 43 -5.18 20.36 11.35
N ASP A 44 -5.71 21.22 12.23
CA ASP A 44 -6.33 20.84 13.51
C ASP A 44 -5.38 20.17 14.53
N GLY A 45 -4.07 20.36 14.38
CA GLY A 45 -3.06 19.86 15.32
C GLY A 45 -2.79 18.36 15.20
N LEU A 46 -3.27 17.75 14.11
CA LEU A 46 -2.96 16.37 13.74
C LEU A 46 -1.52 16.29 13.24
N LYS A 47 -0.88 15.13 13.41
CA LYS A 47 0.48 14.88 12.91
C LYS A 47 0.49 13.73 11.93
N SER A 48 1.20 13.90 10.82
CA SER A 48 1.54 12.82 9.90
C SER A 48 3.02 12.51 9.99
N THR A 49 3.36 11.23 10.16
CA THR A 49 4.74 10.75 10.09
C THR A 49 4.84 9.77 8.93
N HIS A 50 5.76 10.00 7.99
CA HIS A 50 5.95 9.17 6.82
C HIS A 50 7.30 8.46 6.91
N PHE A 51 7.29 7.13 6.82
CA PHE A 51 8.51 6.35 6.63
C PHE A 51 8.63 5.97 5.16
N SER A 52 9.61 6.56 4.48
CA SER A 52 9.82 6.44 3.04
C SER A 52 10.96 5.47 2.76
N PHE A 53 10.64 4.28 2.27
CA PHE A 53 11.61 3.25 1.87
C PHE A 53 11.89 3.37 0.38
N LYS A 54 12.52 4.49 -0.02
CA LYS A 54 12.71 4.87 -1.44
C LYS A 54 13.29 3.75 -2.29
N ARG A 55 14.34 3.06 -1.82
CA ARG A 55 14.99 1.98 -2.56
C ARG A 55 14.07 0.80 -2.90
N THR A 56 13.06 0.56 -2.08
CA THR A 56 12.12 -0.56 -2.20
C THR A 56 10.70 -0.09 -2.53
N GLY A 57 10.56 1.16 -2.97
CA GLY A 57 9.30 1.66 -3.54
C GLY A 57 8.14 1.71 -2.55
N THR A 58 8.39 1.71 -1.23
CA THR A 58 7.34 1.56 -0.22
C THR A 58 7.27 2.75 0.71
N ASP A 59 6.06 3.21 1.03
CA ASP A 59 5.80 4.25 2.01
C ASP A 59 4.85 3.73 3.09
N LEU A 60 5.14 4.04 4.35
CA LEU A 60 4.24 3.86 5.49
C LEU A 60 3.83 5.24 5.99
N ALA A 61 2.52 5.50 6.07
CA ALA A 61 1.99 6.75 6.61
C ALA A 61 1.27 6.51 7.92
N PHE A 62 1.69 7.26 8.95
CA PHE A 62 1.11 7.26 10.27
C PHE A 62 0.37 8.59 10.49
N GLU A 63 -0.87 8.53 10.96
CA GLU A 63 -1.60 9.71 11.42
C GLU A 63 -1.85 9.60 12.92
N ASN A 64 -1.43 10.60 13.70
CA ASN A 64 -1.44 10.57 15.16
C ASN A 64 -0.81 9.30 15.75
N ASP A 65 0.34 8.94 15.19
CA ASP A 65 1.08 7.71 15.44
C ASP A 65 0.39 6.42 15.01
N ILE A 66 -0.80 6.43 14.39
CA ILE A 66 -1.50 5.20 13.97
C ILE A 66 -1.16 4.91 12.52
N LEU A 67 -0.70 3.69 12.21
CA LEU A 67 -0.42 3.28 10.83
C LEU A 67 -1.70 3.21 10.01
N GLN A 68 -1.87 4.15 9.08
CA GLN A 68 -3.07 4.29 8.24
C GLN A 68 -2.91 3.65 6.87
N MET A 69 -1.71 3.71 6.31
CA MET A 69 -1.44 3.30 4.94
C MET A 69 -0.08 2.64 4.83
N ILE A 70 -0.04 1.59 4.00
CA ILE A 70 1.19 1.09 3.38
C ILE A 70 0.99 1.13 1.87
N MET A 71 1.84 1.85 1.14
CA MET A 71 1.76 1.99 -0.31
C MET A 71 3.01 1.43 -0.96
N VAL A 72 2.85 0.57 -1.96
CA VAL A 72 3.96 -0.03 -2.71
C VAL A 72 3.90 0.35 -4.18
N ARG A 73 5.06 0.69 -4.76
CA ARG A 73 5.23 0.96 -6.19
C ARG A 73 5.56 -0.31 -6.94
N THR A 74 4.79 -0.59 -7.99
CA THR A 74 4.96 -1.76 -8.84
C THR A 74 5.48 -1.40 -10.23
N GLN A 75 5.50 -0.11 -10.55
CA GLN A 75 6.11 0.48 -11.74
C GLN A 75 6.93 1.72 -11.36
N PRO A 76 7.87 2.17 -12.22
CA PRO A 76 8.62 3.41 -11.99
C PRO A 76 7.69 4.59 -11.76
N ASP A 77 7.98 5.39 -10.75
CA ASP A 77 7.17 6.54 -10.39
C ASP A 77 7.44 7.70 -11.34
N SER A 78 6.40 8.16 -12.04
CA SER A 78 6.52 9.26 -12.99
C SER A 78 6.69 10.64 -12.34
N GLN A 79 6.35 10.76 -11.05
CA GLN A 79 6.44 12.01 -10.29
C GLN A 79 7.75 12.10 -9.50
N ASP A 80 8.27 10.96 -9.04
CA ASP A 80 9.54 10.88 -8.29
C ASP A 80 10.38 9.67 -8.70
N GLY A 81 11.30 9.88 -9.65
CA GLY A 81 12.23 8.84 -10.12
C GLY A 81 13.27 8.38 -9.10
N THR A 82 13.28 8.89 -7.87
CA THR A 82 14.17 8.39 -6.80
C THR A 82 13.67 7.09 -6.16
N TYR A 83 12.40 6.74 -6.35
CA TYR A 83 11.83 5.50 -5.87
C TYR A 83 12.20 4.31 -6.76
N GLY A 84 12.62 3.23 -6.11
CA GLY A 84 12.70 1.89 -6.69
C GLY A 84 11.34 1.20 -6.71
N LEU A 85 11.37 -0.10 -7.00
CA LEU A 85 10.18 -0.96 -7.02
C LEU A 85 10.15 -1.85 -5.78
N TYR A 86 8.96 -2.36 -5.47
CA TYR A 86 8.81 -3.39 -4.45
C TYR A 86 9.74 -4.58 -4.75
N PRO A 87 10.53 -5.07 -3.78
CA PRO A 87 11.65 -5.98 -4.05
C PRO A 87 11.21 -7.39 -4.46
N ARG A 88 9.97 -7.78 -4.14
CA ARG A 88 9.43 -9.13 -4.40
C ARG A 88 8.04 -9.04 -5.04
N PRO A 89 7.93 -8.51 -6.27
CA PRO A 89 6.63 -8.23 -6.91
C PRO A 89 5.75 -9.47 -7.05
N ALA A 90 6.34 -10.64 -7.29
CA ALA A 90 5.60 -11.90 -7.42
C ALA A 90 5.07 -12.47 -6.09
N ALA A 91 5.56 -11.99 -4.95
CA ALA A 91 5.11 -12.39 -3.62
C ALA A 91 4.14 -11.39 -2.98
N LEU A 92 3.86 -10.27 -3.68
CA LEU A 92 3.08 -9.18 -3.12
C LEU A 92 1.62 -9.58 -2.91
N VAL A 93 0.96 -10.07 -3.97
CA VAL A 93 -0.39 -10.64 -3.91
C VAL A 93 -0.34 -12.01 -4.58
N ASP A 94 -0.62 -13.08 -3.84
CA ASP A 94 -0.59 -14.42 -4.42
C ASP A 94 -1.65 -14.56 -5.51
N GLY A 95 -1.24 -15.02 -6.69
CA GLY A 95 -2.14 -15.23 -7.82
C GLY A 95 -2.49 -13.97 -8.63
N LEU A 96 -1.93 -12.81 -8.29
CA LEU A 96 -2.13 -11.56 -9.03
C LEU A 96 -0.79 -10.88 -9.33
N SER A 97 -0.53 -10.58 -10.61
CA SER A 97 0.65 -9.83 -11.01
C SER A 97 0.66 -8.44 -10.36
N SER A 98 1.80 -7.97 -9.88
CA SER A 98 1.96 -6.60 -9.35
C SER A 98 1.69 -5.52 -10.40
N THR A 99 1.71 -5.87 -11.68
CA THR A 99 1.38 -5.00 -12.83
C THR A 99 0.16 -5.51 -13.60
N ALA A 100 -0.72 -6.25 -12.93
CA ALA A 100 -1.99 -6.70 -13.49
C ALA A 100 -2.76 -5.54 -14.14
N SER A 101 -3.52 -5.85 -15.18
CA SER A 101 -4.50 -4.92 -15.74
C SER A 101 -5.67 -4.73 -14.78
N ARG A 102 -6.37 -3.61 -14.89
CA ARG A 102 -7.61 -3.36 -14.16
C ARG A 102 -8.62 -4.50 -14.28
N ALA A 103 -8.77 -5.06 -15.49
CA ALA A 103 -9.65 -6.21 -15.73
C ALA A 103 -9.19 -7.48 -15.00
N GLU A 104 -7.88 -7.74 -14.92
CA GLU A 104 -7.34 -8.87 -14.16
C GLU A 104 -7.56 -8.67 -12.65
N VAL A 105 -7.43 -7.45 -12.13
CA VAL A 105 -7.74 -7.12 -10.72
C VAL A 105 -9.23 -7.38 -10.42
N THR A 106 -10.14 -6.89 -11.27
CA THR A 106 -11.59 -7.13 -11.11
C THR A 106 -11.94 -8.62 -11.23
N ALA A 107 -11.32 -9.34 -12.17
CA ALA A 107 -11.53 -10.78 -12.27
C ALA A 107 -11.07 -11.55 -11.02
N PHE A 108 -10.03 -11.05 -10.33
CA PHE A 108 -9.49 -11.64 -9.13
C PHE A 108 -10.29 -11.29 -7.86
N LEU A 109 -10.71 -10.04 -7.69
CA LEU A 109 -11.34 -9.52 -6.47
C LEU A 109 -12.87 -9.38 -6.55
N GLY A 110 -13.45 -9.47 -7.74
CA GLY A 110 -14.84 -9.08 -8.00
C GLY A 110 -14.99 -7.59 -8.25
N ASP A 111 -16.17 -7.04 -7.99
CA ASP A 111 -16.44 -5.62 -8.21
C ASP A 111 -15.79 -4.75 -7.11
N PRO A 112 -15.19 -3.59 -7.46
CA PRO A 112 -14.66 -2.67 -6.48
C PRO A 112 -15.78 -2.04 -5.64
N GLU A 113 -15.48 -1.77 -4.37
CA GLU A 113 -16.35 -0.97 -3.51
C GLU A 113 -16.41 0.49 -3.98
N ARG A 114 -15.30 1.00 -4.50
CA ARG A 114 -15.22 2.33 -5.10
C ARG A 114 -14.31 2.30 -6.32
N ALA A 115 -14.80 2.84 -7.43
CA ALA A 115 -14.04 3.00 -8.66
C ALA A 115 -13.88 4.48 -9.00
N GLY A 116 -12.70 4.85 -9.49
CA GLY A 116 -12.41 6.16 -10.07
C GLY A 116 -11.86 6.05 -11.50
N PRO A 117 -11.47 7.19 -12.11
CA PRO A 117 -10.91 7.20 -13.46
C PRO A 117 -9.67 6.32 -13.61
N ASN A 118 -8.76 6.38 -12.62
CA ASN A 118 -7.46 5.72 -12.62
C ASN A 118 -7.21 4.88 -11.35
N PHE A 119 -8.25 4.56 -10.59
CA PHE A 119 -8.11 3.74 -9.39
C PHE A 119 -9.33 2.85 -9.13
N ASP A 120 -9.11 1.79 -8.36
CA ASP A 120 -10.16 0.96 -7.78
C ASP A 120 -9.82 0.64 -6.32
N ARG A 121 -10.85 0.56 -5.47
CA ARG A 121 -10.73 0.20 -4.06
C ARG A 121 -11.63 -0.99 -3.74
N TYR A 122 -11.09 -1.96 -3.01
CA TYR A 122 -11.73 -3.24 -2.68
C TYR A 122 -11.71 -3.45 -1.16
N LYS A 123 -12.80 -3.99 -0.61
CA LYS A 123 -12.85 -4.49 0.77
C LYS A 123 -12.26 -5.90 0.81
N VAL A 124 -11.08 -6.07 1.41
CA VAL A 124 -10.36 -7.35 1.53
C VAL A 124 -9.84 -7.55 2.96
N ASN A 125 -9.82 -8.77 3.47
CA ASN A 125 -9.28 -9.09 4.81
C ASN A 125 -9.78 -8.17 5.95
N GLY A 126 -11.00 -7.63 5.85
CA GLY A 126 -11.53 -6.67 6.85
C GLY A 126 -10.88 -5.28 6.84
N ARG A 127 -10.20 -4.94 5.75
CA ARG A 127 -9.49 -3.68 5.44
C ARG A 127 -9.76 -3.29 3.99
N TYR A 128 -8.97 -2.36 3.45
CA TYR A 128 -9.07 -1.94 2.06
C TYR A 128 -7.77 -2.14 1.30
N LEU A 129 -7.89 -2.60 0.05
CA LEU A 129 -6.84 -2.46 -0.95
C LEU A 129 -7.27 -1.46 -2.01
N HIS A 130 -6.35 -0.55 -2.32
CA HIS A 130 -6.49 0.44 -3.36
C HIS A 130 -5.44 0.17 -4.45
N PHE A 131 -5.88 0.14 -5.70
CA PHE A 131 -5.03 -0.04 -6.87
C PHE A 131 -5.08 1.22 -7.70
N GLU A 132 -3.92 1.80 -8.00
CA GLU A 132 -3.80 2.88 -8.99
C GLU A 132 -3.31 2.29 -10.31
N PHE A 133 -3.79 2.87 -11.42
CA PHE A 133 -3.52 2.40 -12.77
C PHE A 133 -2.88 3.49 -13.64
N ASP A 134 -1.98 3.07 -14.53
CA ASP A 134 -1.47 3.93 -15.60
C ASP A 134 -2.48 4.12 -16.75
N MET A 135 -2.08 4.89 -17.77
CA MET A 135 -2.89 5.13 -18.97
C MET A 135 -3.19 3.86 -19.78
N ASN A 136 -2.42 2.79 -19.58
CA ASN A 136 -2.65 1.47 -20.19
C ASN A 136 -3.46 0.54 -19.28
N SER A 137 -4.05 1.08 -18.21
CA SER A 137 -4.83 0.34 -17.21
C SER A 137 -4.03 -0.76 -16.49
N ARG A 138 -2.72 -0.57 -16.29
CA ARG A 138 -1.85 -1.49 -15.54
C ARG A 138 -1.56 -0.93 -14.16
N VAL A 139 -1.56 -1.80 -13.15
CA VAL A 139 -1.28 -1.39 -11.76
C VAL A 139 0.09 -0.73 -11.67
N THR A 140 0.13 0.46 -11.06
CA THR A 140 1.35 1.23 -10.77
C THR A 140 1.64 1.29 -9.27
N ARG A 141 0.59 1.30 -8.45
CA ARG A 141 0.65 1.32 -6.99
C ARG A 141 -0.43 0.44 -6.39
N ILE A 142 -0.09 -0.17 -5.26
CA ILE A 142 -1.03 -0.91 -4.41
C ILE A 142 -0.92 -0.33 -3.01
N SER A 143 -2.06 0.04 -2.41
CA SER A 143 -2.10 0.58 -1.05
C SER A 143 -3.00 -0.26 -0.15
N ALA A 144 -2.47 -0.72 0.98
CA ALA A 144 -3.25 -1.24 2.11
C ALA A 144 -3.69 -0.05 2.97
N LEU A 145 -4.99 0.03 3.27
CA LEU A 145 -5.60 1.19 3.95
C LEU A 145 -6.46 0.77 5.14
N LEU A 146 -6.33 1.51 6.26
CA LEU A 146 -7.08 1.28 7.49
C LEU A 146 -8.52 1.80 7.44
N GLU A 147 -8.81 2.79 6.57
CA GLU A 147 -10.04 3.62 6.52
C GLU A 147 -11.29 3.02 7.20
N PRO A 148 -12.10 3.82 7.93
CA PRO A 148 -13.30 3.30 8.59
C PRO A 148 -14.22 2.53 7.62
N VAL A 149 -14.65 1.34 8.03
CA VAL A 149 -15.46 0.38 7.24
C VAL A 149 -16.91 0.79 7.12
#